data_AF-A0A958IF87-F1
#
_entry.id   AF-A0A958IF87-F1
#
_cell.length_a   1.000
_cell.length_b   1.000
_cell.length_c   1.000
_cell.angle_alpha   90.00
_cell.angle_beta   90.00
_cell.angle_gamma   90.00
#
_symmetry.space_group_name_H-M   'P 1'
#
loop_
_entity.id
_entity.type
_entity.pdbx_description
1 polymer ?
#
loop_
_entity_poly.entity_id
_entity_poly.type
_entity_poly.pdbx_seq_one_letter_code
_entity_poly.pdbx_strand_id
1 'polypeptide(L)'
;WEEFMVDKGVGLSSLKEPEKKKDENKDVDEREKFLKYKDRDDYFNKRSNPGAYYEVIIDDSHPLSVGVQSPFHVLKTDRTIFELNKSTQNIAYFTDKNILGFSPKSVRESINKTAFFSDETYRSGKVTMINADPTYRMFQMGSTKLLLNAVYFGMLRF
;
A
#
# COMPACT_ATOMS: atom_id res chain seq x y z
N TRP A 1 2.77 -16.64 2.34
CA TRP A 1 1.82 -15.81 3.12
C TRP A 1 0.80 -15.12 2.22
N GLU A 2 1.21 -14.45 1.14
CA GLU A 2 0.28 -13.86 0.16
C GLU A 2 -0.65 -14.90 -0.49
N GLU A 3 -0.08 -16.03 -0.91
CA GLU A 3 -0.81 -17.18 -1.48
C GLU A 3 -1.87 -17.77 -0.53
N PHE A 4 -1.62 -17.68 0.78
CA PHE A 4 -2.57 -18.11 1.82
C PHE A 4 -3.77 -17.17 1.95
N MET A 5 -3.57 -15.85 1.78
CA MET A 5 -4.66 -14.87 1.87
C MET A 5 -5.58 -14.94 0.64
N VAL A 6 -4.99 -15.17 -0.54
CA VAL A 6 -5.73 -15.38 -1.81
C VAL A 6 -6.58 -16.66 -1.73
N ASP A 7 -6.02 -17.77 -1.26
CA ASP A 7 -6.74 -19.06 -1.10
C ASP A 7 -7.94 -18.95 -0.14
N LYS A 8 -7.83 -18.10 0.89
CA LYS A 8 -8.89 -17.94 1.89
C LYS A 8 -9.96 -16.93 1.50
N GLY A 9 -9.77 -16.15 0.44
CA GLY A 9 -10.77 -15.14 0.02
C GLY A 9 -10.93 -14.00 1.04
N VAL A 10 -9.91 -13.77 1.87
CA VAL A 10 -9.70 -12.47 2.52
C VAL A 10 -9.38 -11.48 1.38
N GLY A 11 -9.83 -10.23 1.45
CA GLY A 11 -9.74 -9.20 0.40
C GLY A 11 -8.36 -8.88 -0.17
N LEU A 12 -7.33 -9.61 0.22
CA LEU A 12 -6.17 -9.89 -0.63
C LEU A 12 -6.51 -10.76 -1.86
N SER A 13 -7.72 -10.69 -2.43
CA SER A 13 -8.13 -11.52 -3.57
C SER A 13 -7.38 -11.20 -4.88
N SER A 14 -6.56 -10.15 -4.90
CA SER A 14 -5.55 -9.92 -5.93
C SER A 14 -4.57 -8.85 -5.49
N LEU A 15 -3.34 -9.24 -5.15
CA LEU A 15 -2.21 -8.33 -5.31
C LEU A 15 -2.06 -8.09 -6.81
N LYS A 16 -2.55 -6.97 -7.28
CA LYS A 16 -2.21 -6.46 -8.60
C LYS A 16 -1.29 -5.29 -8.36
N GLU A 17 -0.01 -5.47 -8.69
CA GLU A 17 0.73 -4.35 -9.25
C GLU A 17 -0.21 -3.68 -10.28
N PRO A 18 -0.32 -2.34 -10.27
CA PRO A 18 -1.36 -1.59 -10.98
C PRO A 18 -1.51 -2.15 -12.40
N GLU A 19 -2.63 -2.85 -12.62
CA GLU A 19 -2.97 -3.65 -13.79
C GLU A 19 -1.80 -4.19 -14.63
N LYS A 20 -1.25 -5.36 -14.24
CA LYS A 20 -0.92 -6.36 -15.27
C LYS A 20 -2.22 -6.72 -16.00
N LYS A 21 -2.40 -6.19 -17.21
CA LYS A 21 -3.14 -6.93 -18.25
C LYS A 21 -2.53 -8.33 -18.28
N LYS A 22 -3.37 -9.37 -18.31
CA LYS A 22 -2.97 -10.79 -18.37
C LYS A 22 -1.77 -10.95 -19.30
N ASP A 23 -0.60 -11.11 -18.72
CA ASP A 23 0.52 -11.79 -19.31
C ASP A 23 1.19 -12.54 -18.16
N GLU A 24 1.48 -13.79 -18.48
CA GLU A 24 1.73 -14.87 -17.56
C GLU A 24 2.98 -14.63 -16.72
N ASN A 25 3.02 -15.29 -15.58
CA ASN A 25 4.16 -15.32 -14.68
C ASN A 25 5.28 -16.15 -15.35
N LYS A 26 6.02 -15.55 -16.29
CA LYS A 26 7.26 -15.99 -16.94
C LYS A 26 7.61 -14.97 -18.02
N ASP A 27 8.53 -14.07 -17.73
CA ASP A 27 9.42 -13.36 -18.65
C ASP A 27 9.75 -11.97 -18.09
N VAL A 28 11.04 -11.71 -17.90
CA VAL A 28 11.60 -10.36 -17.86
C VAL A 28 10.97 -9.60 -19.03
N ASP A 29 10.21 -8.51 -18.78
CA ASP A 29 9.47 -7.71 -19.78
C ASP A 29 10.27 -7.71 -21.08
N GLU A 30 9.84 -8.42 -22.13
CA GLU A 30 10.70 -8.69 -23.30
C GLU A 30 11.28 -7.40 -23.89
N ARG A 31 10.59 -6.29 -23.68
CA ARG A 31 11.03 -4.92 -23.95
C ARG A 31 12.39 -4.58 -23.35
N GLU A 32 12.74 -5.10 -22.17
CA GLU A 32 14.04 -4.89 -21.51
C GLU A 32 15.21 -5.45 -22.32
N LYS A 33 15.00 -6.58 -23.01
CA LYS A 33 16.02 -7.19 -23.88
C LYS A 33 16.30 -6.34 -25.12
N PHE A 34 15.32 -5.54 -25.56
CA PHE A 34 15.43 -4.66 -26.73
C PHE A 34 15.70 -3.18 -26.37
N LEU A 35 15.86 -2.84 -25.09
CA LEU A 35 16.25 -1.48 -24.66
C LEU A 35 17.68 -1.16 -25.09
N LYS A 36 17.87 -0.01 -25.74
CA LYS A 36 19.20 0.56 -25.96
C LYS A 36 19.86 0.84 -24.62
N TYR A 37 21.17 0.61 -24.52
CA TYR A 37 21.94 0.82 -23.28
C TYR A 37 21.72 2.21 -22.66
N LYS A 38 21.73 3.26 -23.49
CA LYS A 38 21.51 4.65 -23.07
C LYS A 38 20.17 4.88 -22.36
N ASP A 39 19.14 4.10 -22.71
CA ASP A 39 17.78 4.29 -22.20
C ASP A 39 17.47 3.40 -20.99
N ARG A 40 18.39 2.49 -20.61
CA ARG A 40 18.18 1.53 -19.52
C ARG A 40 18.02 2.22 -18.17
N ASP A 41 18.90 3.16 -17.84
CA ASP A 41 18.87 3.84 -16.53
C ASP A 41 17.54 4.58 -16.33
N ASP A 42 17.10 5.32 -17.35
CA ASP A 42 15.81 6.03 -17.32
C ASP A 42 14.62 5.06 -17.23
N TYR A 43 14.66 3.94 -17.96
CA TYR A 43 13.63 2.91 -17.90
C TYR A 43 13.49 2.31 -16.49
N PHE A 44 14.60 2.00 -15.81
CA PHE A 44 14.59 1.46 -14.44
C PHE A 44 14.22 2.54 -13.43
N ASN A 45 14.74 3.75 -13.57
CA ASN A 45 14.45 4.86 -12.66
C ASN A 45 12.96 5.21 -12.67
N LYS A 46 12.28 5.16 -13.82
CA LYS A 46 10.82 5.36 -13.92
C LYS A 46 9.99 4.28 -13.23
N ARG A 47 10.57 3.11 -12.98
CA ARG A 47 9.92 1.95 -12.35
C ARG A 47 10.38 1.70 -10.92
N SER A 48 11.46 2.33 -10.49
CA SER A 48 12.00 2.14 -9.15
C SER A 48 11.28 3.03 -8.15
N ASN A 49 10.97 2.47 -6.98
CA ASN A 49 10.61 3.23 -5.80
C ASN A 49 11.64 2.93 -4.70
N PRO A 50 12.82 3.57 -4.69
CA PRO A 50 13.86 3.30 -3.71
C PRO A 50 13.45 3.69 -2.28
N GLY A 51 12.38 4.47 -2.13
CA GLY A 51 11.89 4.97 -0.86
C GLY A 51 11.55 6.45 -0.94
N ALA A 52 10.28 6.76 -0.71
CA ALA A 52 9.81 8.13 -0.63
C ALA A 52 8.73 8.28 0.45
N TYR A 53 8.65 9.44 1.07
CA TYR A 53 7.61 9.79 2.02
C TYR A 53 6.39 10.32 1.28
N TYR A 54 5.26 9.62 1.43
CA TYR A 54 3.99 10.00 0.84
C TYR A 54 3.05 10.52 1.91
N GLU A 55 2.22 11.46 1.51
CA GLU A 55 1.10 11.92 2.32
C GLU A 55 -0.02 10.86 2.32
N VAL A 56 -0.59 10.63 3.50
CA VAL A 56 -1.70 9.72 3.74
C VAL A 56 -2.84 10.51 4.35
N ILE A 57 -4.03 10.33 3.78
CA ILE A 57 -5.29 10.86 4.30
C ILE A 57 -6.03 9.74 5.00
N ILE A 58 -6.54 10.04 6.19
CA ILE A 58 -7.29 9.09 7.01
C ILE A 58 -8.67 9.65 7.36
N ASP A 59 -9.65 8.74 7.43
CA ASP A 59 -10.98 8.97 8.00
C ASP A 59 -10.89 8.96 9.54
N ASP A 60 -11.04 10.12 10.16
CA ASP A 60 -10.97 10.32 11.61
C ASP A 60 -12.25 9.90 12.36
N SER A 61 -13.31 9.53 11.64
CA SER A 61 -14.55 9.01 12.24
C SER A 61 -14.48 7.52 12.60
N HIS A 62 -13.50 6.80 12.02
CA HIS A 62 -13.36 5.36 12.22
C HIS A 62 -12.74 5.01 13.59
N PRO A 63 -13.21 3.99 14.33
CA PRO A 63 -12.64 3.64 15.64
C PRO A 63 -11.14 3.30 15.60
N LEU A 64 -10.64 2.77 14.48
CA LEU A 64 -9.22 2.46 14.32
C LEU A 64 -8.32 3.68 14.06
N SER A 65 -8.88 4.86 13.77
CA SER A 65 -8.10 6.09 13.51
C SER A 65 -7.96 7.01 14.73
N VAL A 66 -8.53 6.63 15.87
CA VAL A 66 -8.50 7.43 17.11
C VAL A 66 -7.08 7.88 17.45
N GLY A 67 -6.92 9.20 17.65
CA GLY A 67 -5.65 9.81 18.05
C GLY A 67 -4.62 9.97 16.94
N VAL A 68 -4.98 9.70 15.68
CA VAL A 68 -4.16 9.93 14.48
C VAL A 68 -4.63 11.19 13.77
N GLN A 69 -3.71 12.07 13.40
CA GLN A 69 -4.02 13.31 12.69
C GLN A 69 -3.91 13.11 11.18
N SER A 70 -4.84 13.73 10.44
CA SER A 70 -4.86 13.75 8.98
C SER A 70 -4.43 15.15 8.47
N PRO A 71 -3.52 15.26 7.49
CA PRO A 71 -2.71 14.19 6.91
C PRO A 71 -1.55 13.77 7.83
N PHE A 72 -1.02 12.57 7.59
CA PHE A 72 0.31 12.17 8.09
C PHE A 72 1.17 11.64 6.94
N HIS A 73 2.41 11.29 7.23
CA HIS A 73 3.38 10.88 6.22
C HIS A 73 3.88 9.47 6.50
N VAL A 74 4.15 8.70 5.46
CA VAL A 74 4.66 7.32 5.59
C VAL A 74 5.74 7.08 4.55
N LEU A 75 6.81 6.39 4.95
CA LEU A 75 7.81 5.92 4.02
C LEU A 75 7.27 4.70 3.26
N LYS A 76 7.21 4.78 1.93
CA LYS A 76 6.92 3.63 1.07
C LYS A 76 8.12 3.32 0.20
N THR A 77 8.65 2.10 0.34
CA THR A 77 9.86 1.59 -0.33
C THR A 77 9.56 0.52 -1.38
N ASP A 78 8.29 0.20 -1.58
CA ASP A 78 7.82 -0.78 -2.56
C ASP A 78 6.73 -0.15 -3.45
N ARG A 79 6.19 -0.94 -4.36
CA ARG A 79 5.12 -0.53 -5.28
C ARG A 79 3.85 -1.33 -5.08
N THR A 80 3.74 -2.02 -3.95
CA THR A 80 2.60 -2.88 -3.64
C THR A 80 1.36 -2.02 -3.45
N ILE A 81 0.29 -2.41 -4.13
CA ILE A 81 -1.03 -1.80 -4.02
C ILE A 81 -1.96 -2.89 -3.53
N PHE A 82 -2.75 -2.58 -2.49
CA PHE A 82 -3.82 -3.47 -2.06
C PHE A 82 -5.06 -3.18 -2.91
N GLU A 83 -5.58 -4.21 -3.58
CA GLU A 83 -6.91 -4.16 -4.15
C GLU A 83 -7.92 -4.45 -3.04
N LEU A 84 -8.86 -3.54 -2.84
CA LEU A 84 -9.89 -3.70 -1.82
C LEU A 84 -11.10 -4.41 -2.44
N ASN A 85 -11.62 -5.42 -1.75
CA ASN A 85 -12.89 -6.05 -2.15
C ASN A 85 -14.09 -5.20 -1.66
N LYS A 86 -15.30 -5.58 -2.06
CA LYS A 86 -16.52 -4.83 -1.68
C LYS A 86 -16.80 -4.83 -0.17
N SER A 87 -16.28 -5.81 0.56
CA SER A 87 -16.43 -5.96 2.01
C SER A 87 -15.28 -5.35 2.81
N THR A 88 -14.22 -4.87 2.16
CA THR A 88 -13.09 -4.21 2.80
C THR A 88 -13.39 -2.71 2.95
N GLN A 89 -13.29 -2.20 4.18
CA GLN A 89 -13.42 -0.77 4.44
C GLN A 89 -12.06 -0.09 4.30
N ASN A 90 -11.99 0.91 3.42
CA ASN A 90 -10.81 1.76 3.29
C ASN A 90 -10.84 2.87 4.35
N ILE A 91 -9.87 2.89 5.26
CA ILE A 91 -9.81 3.85 6.37
C ILE A 91 -8.79 4.95 6.07
N ALA A 92 -7.69 4.61 5.41
CA ALA A 92 -6.69 5.58 4.99
C ALA A 92 -6.10 5.23 3.62
N TYR A 93 -5.79 6.26 2.83
CA TYR A 93 -5.26 6.11 1.48
C TYR A 93 -4.08 7.06 1.22
N PHE A 94 -3.21 6.66 0.30
CA PHE A 94 -2.10 7.48 -0.17
C PHE A 94 -2.57 8.55 -1.17
N THR A 95 -1.97 9.74 -1.12
CA THR A 95 -2.08 10.73 -2.20
C THR A 95 -0.89 10.63 -3.16
N ASP A 96 -0.94 11.34 -4.29
CA ASP A 96 0.19 11.46 -5.21
C ASP A 96 1.29 12.43 -4.71
N LYS A 97 1.09 13.02 -3.52
CA LYS A 97 2.00 13.99 -2.93
C LYS A 97 3.14 13.30 -2.21
N ASN A 98 4.32 13.40 -2.80
CA ASN A 98 5.59 13.02 -2.20
C ASN A 98 6.24 14.24 -1.54
N ILE A 99 6.60 14.13 -0.26
CA ILE A 99 7.20 15.22 0.53
C ILE A 99 8.73 15.13 0.55
N LEU A 100 9.27 13.91 0.53
CA LEU A 100 10.70 13.66 0.64
C LEU A 100 11.10 12.35 -0.06
N GLY A 101 12.29 12.29 -0.61
CA GLY A 101 12.80 11.13 -1.36
C GLY A 101 12.52 11.24 -2.86
N PHE A 102 13.03 10.29 -3.63
CA PHE A 102 12.84 10.26 -5.08
C PHE A 102 11.61 9.41 -5.42
N SER A 103 10.63 10.02 -6.09
CA SER A 103 9.47 9.31 -6.62
C SER A 103 9.16 9.74 -8.06
N PRO A 104 9.33 8.84 -9.04
CA PRO A 104 8.91 9.07 -10.42
C PRO A 104 7.42 9.40 -10.51
N LYS A 105 7.04 10.20 -11.52
CA LYS A 105 5.64 10.57 -11.75
C LYS A 105 4.74 9.35 -11.95
N SER A 106 5.20 8.35 -12.71
CA SER A 106 4.54 7.06 -12.92
C SER A 106 4.24 6.34 -11.60
N VAL A 107 5.16 6.38 -10.64
CA VAL A 107 4.99 5.76 -9.32
C VAL A 107 3.97 6.54 -8.49
N ARG A 108 4.07 7.88 -8.46
CA ARG A 108 3.11 8.74 -7.74
C ARG A 108 1.69 8.55 -8.24
N GLU A 109 1.51 8.53 -9.55
CA GLU A 109 0.20 8.29 -10.18
C GLU A 109 -0.35 6.91 -9.83
N SER A 110 0.50 5.88 -9.81
CA SER A 110 0.05 4.53 -9.44
C SER A 110 -0.34 4.38 -7.98
N ILE A 111 0.28 5.14 -7.07
CA ILE A 111 0.01 5.09 -5.63
C ILE A 111 -1.19 5.98 -5.25
N ASN A 112 -1.54 6.96 -6.07
CA ASN A 112 -2.61 7.90 -5.76
C ASN A 112 -3.95 7.19 -5.52
N LYS A 113 -4.64 7.55 -4.44
CA LYS A 113 -5.92 6.96 -4.00
C LYS A 113 -5.88 5.45 -3.76
N THR A 114 -4.69 4.89 -3.52
CA THR A 114 -4.55 3.48 -3.14
C THR A 114 -4.62 3.31 -1.63
N ALA A 115 -5.06 2.13 -1.19
CA ALA A 115 -5.22 1.82 0.21
C ALA A 115 -3.88 1.84 0.97
N PHE A 116 -3.84 2.58 2.07
CA PHE A 116 -2.78 2.52 3.07
C PHE A 116 -3.20 1.68 4.27
N PHE A 117 -4.37 1.95 4.84
CA PHE A 117 -4.88 1.28 6.02
C PHE A 117 -6.33 0.87 5.78
N SER A 118 -6.63 -0.41 5.93
CA SER A 118 -7.95 -0.95 5.63
C SER A 118 -8.29 -2.09 6.56
N ASP A 119 -9.58 -2.32 6.77
CA ASP A 119 -10.05 -3.45 7.56
C ASP A 119 -11.09 -4.28 6.82
N GLU A 120 -11.19 -5.55 7.20
CA GLU A 120 -12.16 -6.48 6.66
C GLU A 120 -12.58 -7.48 7.72
N THR A 121 -13.88 -7.75 7.78
CA THR A 121 -14.39 -8.86 8.59
C THR A 121 -14.28 -10.14 7.79
N TYR A 122 -13.55 -11.12 8.32
CA TYR A 122 -13.40 -12.43 7.70
C TYR A 122 -13.82 -13.54 8.67
N ARG A 123 -14.92 -14.22 8.32
CA ARG A 123 -15.58 -15.23 9.16
C ARG A 123 -15.87 -14.67 10.56
N SER A 124 -15.29 -15.26 11.61
CA SER A 124 -15.45 -14.82 12.99
C SER A 124 -14.43 -13.79 13.45
N GLY A 125 -13.43 -13.47 12.62
CA GLY A 125 -12.32 -12.57 12.94
C GLY A 125 -12.30 -11.32 12.08
N LYS A 126 -11.28 -10.49 12.33
CA LYS A 126 -11.03 -9.25 11.62
C LYS A 126 -9.61 -9.25 11.07
N VAL A 127 -9.44 -8.77 9.85
CA VAL A 127 -8.15 -8.61 9.19
C VAL A 127 -7.93 -7.12 8.96
N THR A 128 -6.81 -6.61 9.44
CA THR A 128 -6.38 -5.23 9.19
C THR A 128 -5.12 -5.26 8.35
N MET A 129 -5.08 -4.43 7.32
CA MET A 129 -4.00 -4.37 6.34
C MET A 129 -3.33 -3.00 6.42
N ILE A 130 -2.00 -2.99 6.41
CA ILE A 130 -1.16 -1.78 6.40
C ILE A 130 -0.19 -1.86 5.22
N ASN A 131 -0.27 -0.92 4.29
CA ASN A 131 0.50 -0.92 3.04
C ASN A 131 1.81 -0.13 3.13
N ALA A 132 2.53 -0.32 4.23
CA ALA A 132 3.91 0.06 4.47
C ALA A 132 4.37 -0.55 5.81
N ASP A 133 5.62 -0.34 6.19
CA ASP A 133 6.07 -0.61 7.56
C ASP A 133 5.48 0.44 8.53
N PRO A 134 4.57 0.04 9.44
CA PRO A 134 3.96 0.98 10.39
C PRO A 134 4.93 1.52 11.44
N THR A 135 6.07 0.85 11.61
CA THR A 135 7.04 1.06 12.68
C THR A 135 8.41 1.51 12.17
N TYR A 136 8.50 1.95 10.91
CA TYR A 136 9.78 2.29 10.29
C TYR A 136 10.62 3.22 11.17
N ARG A 137 11.68 2.63 11.76
CA ARG A 137 12.59 3.25 12.74
C ARG A 137 11.92 3.98 13.90
N MET A 138 10.66 3.66 14.22
CA MET A 138 9.84 4.30 15.26
C MET A 138 9.67 5.83 15.12
N PHE A 139 9.97 6.41 13.96
CA PHE A 139 9.81 7.85 13.74
C PHE A 139 8.39 8.23 13.32
N GLN A 140 7.62 7.28 12.76
CA GLN A 140 6.30 7.54 12.18
C GLN A 140 5.18 7.34 13.19
N MET A 141 4.96 8.35 14.03
CA MET A 141 3.94 8.33 15.09
C MET A 141 2.53 8.02 14.56
N GLY A 142 2.18 8.49 13.36
CA GLY A 142 0.87 8.25 12.75
C GLY A 142 0.62 6.76 12.46
N SER A 143 1.51 6.12 11.69
CA SER A 143 1.37 4.71 11.33
C SER A 143 1.59 3.76 12.51
N THR A 144 2.46 4.12 13.46
CA THR A 144 2.66 3.32 14.68
C THR A 144 1.41 3.32 15.57
N LYS A 145 0.72 4.46 15.71
CA LYS A 145 -0.58 4.53 16.40
C LYS A 145 -1.63 3.67 15.70
N LEU A 146 -1.68 3.65 14.37
CA LEU A 146 -2.61 2.78 13.64
C LEU A 146 -2.37 1.29 13.90
N LEU A 147 -1.10 0.88 13.98
CA LEU A 147 -0.77 -0.49 14.38
C LEU A 147 -1.27 -0.80 15.80
N LEU A 148 -1.04 0.11 16.76
CA LEU A 148 -1.52 -0.06 18.13
C LEU A 148 -3.05 -0.12 18.20
N ASN A 149 -3.73 0.76 17.47
CA ASN A 149 -5.18 0.75 17.36
C ASN A 149 -5.70 -0.55 16.73
N ALA A 150 -5.04 -1.08 15.70
CA ALA A 150 -5.39 -2.36 15.09
C ALA A 150 -5.27 -3.52 16.09
N VAL A 151 -4.22 -3.54 16.90
CA VAL A 151 -4.03 -4.58 17.93
C VAL A 151 -5.06 -4.43 19.06
N TYR A 152 -5.30 -3.21 19.53
CA TYR A 152 -6.15 -2.95 20.68
C TYR A 152 -7.66 -3.07 20.35
N PHE A 153 -8.08 -2.50 19.22
CA PHE A 153 -9.48 -2.47 18.79
C PHE A 153 -9.84 -3.55 17.78
N GLY A 154 -8.88 -4.30 17.23
CA GLY A 154 -9.14 -5.32 16.21
C GLY A 154 -10.05 -6.47 16.68
N MET A 155 -10.18 -6.67 17.99
CA MET A 155 -11.10 -7.65 18.58
C MET A 155 -12.54 -7.12 18.73
N LEU A 156 -12.75 -5.80 18.63
CA LEU A 156 -14.07 -5.20 18.75
C LEU A 156 -14.84 -5.32 17.43
N ARG A 157 -16.11 -5.69 17.53
CA ARG A 157 -17.06 -5.67 16.41
C ARG A 157 -17.77 -4.32 16.43
N PHE A 158 -17.63 -3.58 15.34
CA PHE A 158 -18.36 -2.35 15.06
C PHE A 158 -19.29 -2.60 13.88
#